data_AF-A0A1F3JPN7-F1
#
_entry.id   AF-A0A1F3JPN7-F1
#
_cell.length_a   1.000
_cell.length_b   1.000
_cell.length_c   1.000
_cell.angle_alpha   90.00
_cell.angle_beta   90.00
_cell.angle_gamma   90.00
#
_symmetry.space_group_name_H-M   'P 1'
#
loop_
_entity.id
_entity.type
_entity.pdbx_description
1 polymer ?
#
loop_
_entity_poly.entity_id
_entity_poly.type
_entity_poly.pdbx_seq_one_letter_code
_entity_poly.pdbx_strand_id
1 'polypeptide(L)'
;MKKLIIIISFLVIFLFDNEISYCQRNYNKRALNTTRYNVAWKRFRNEIHYFIGASNFLGDLGGANQIGTNGLRDFDFPAIRPGGGIGYSYKLTQGISYRTTIIAGYLSGDDKLTKESFRNNRNLNFRTPIIESTAQLVFTMTREREGHRYRLKGVKGWKYINVTSYIFGGSGGFYFNPQGKDNNNKWNNLKPLSTEGQGFVATRKPYALFQPLIVIGLGFRRNISREFAIGLEYGMRKTFTDYVDDVSLTYFDNATLTSSKGDIAGYLADPSLHNPGGGDTNPGQQRGDLSDKDAYMFMFLTLTYKPNNRDFVMWGFGRGKNTNYRRYFR
;
A
#
# COMPACT_ATOMS: atom_id res chain seq x y z
N MET A 1 -19.35 -6.51 3.86
CA MET A 1 -18.62 -5.21 3.74
C MET A 1 -19.28 -4.04 4.47
N LYS A 2 -20.57 -3.70 4.27
CA LYS A 2 -21.24 -2.58 4.98
C LYS A 2 -21.13 -2.65 6.51
N LYS A 3 -21.25 -3.85 7.10
CA LYS A 3 -21.10 -4.07 8.56
C LYS A 3 -19.67 -3.78 9.08
N LEU A 4 -18.62 -4.07 8.31
CA LEU A 4 -17.24 -3.81 8.71
C LEU A 4 -16.93 -2.30 8.68
N ILE A 5 -17.44 -1.59 7.67
CA ILE A 5 -17.32 -0.13 7.55
C ILE A 5 -18.05 0.56 8.71
N ILE A 6 -19.27 0.11 9.06
CA ILE A 6 -20.02 0.68 10.19
C ILE A 6 -19.29 0.43 11.52
N ILE A 7 -18.71 -0.76 11.73
CA ILE A 7 -17.94 -1.08 12.93
C ILE A 7 -16.67 -0.22 13.02
N ILE A 8 -15.96 -0.03 11.90
CA ILE A 8 -14.77 0.84 11.85
C ILE A 8 -15.16 2.30 12.06
N SER A 9 -16.27 2.78 11.49
CA SER A 9 -16.78 4.14 11.70
C SER A 9 -17.20 4.38 13.15
N PHE A 10 -17.87 3.42 13.80
CA PHE A 10 -18.22 3.52 15.22
C PHE A 10 -16.99 3.45 16.13
N LEU A 11 -16.00 2.62 15.80
CA LEU A 11 -14.74 2.55 16.54
C LEU A 11 -13.95 3.85 16.39
N VAL A 12 -13.96 4.47 15.21
CA VAL A 12 -13.35 5.78 14.96
C VAL A 12 -14.06 6.87 15.79
N ILE A 13 -15.40 6.97 15.74
CA ILE A 13 -16.16 7.99 16.50
C ILE A 13 -15.97 7.82 18.02
N PHE A 14 -16.04 6.59 18.53
CA PHE A 14 -15.86 6.30 19.96
C PHE A 14 -14.43 6.60 20.45
N LEU A 15 -13.42 6.54 19.57
CA LEU A 15 -12.04 6.91 19.88
C LEU A 15 -11.83 8.44 19.79
N PHE A 16 -12.57 9.16 18.94
CA PHE A 16 -12.53 10.62 18.86
C PHE A 16 -13.14 11.30 20.10
N ASP A 17 -14.26 10.80 20.63
CA ASP A 17 -14.94 11.40 21.79
C ASP A 17 -14.14 11.26 23.10
N ASN A 18 -13.42 10.16 23.25
CA ASN A 18 -12.58 9.91 24.43
C ASN A 18 -11.33 10.80 24.48
N GLU A 19 -10.74 11.15 23.33
CA GLU A 19 -9.56 12.02 23.26
C GLU A 19 -9.91 13.51 23.46
N ILE A 20 -11.06 13.98 22.96
CA ILE A 20 -11.51 15.37 23.15
C ILE A 20 -11.82 15.62 24.64
N SER A 21 -12.52 14.68 25.29
CA SER A 21 -12.86 14.74 26.71
C SER A 21 -11.63 14.65 27.63
N TYR A 22 -10.57 13.94 27.21
CA TYR A 22 -9.31 13.84 27.95
C TYR A 22 -8.41 15.07 27.77
N CYS A 23 -8.49 15.75 26.62
CA CYS A 23 -7.76 16.98 26.33
C CYS A 23 -8.21 18.16 27.22
N GLN A 24 -9.51 18.29 27.52
CA GLN A 24 -10.02 19.39 28.34
C GLN A 24 -9.70 19.25 29.84
N ARG A 25 -9.60 18.02 30.37
CA ARG A 25 -9.48 17.79 31.82
C ARG A 25 -8.06 18.02 32.40
N ASN A 26 -7.04 18.20 31.56
CA ASN A 26 -5.62 18.26 31.96
C ASN A 26 -4.89 19.59 31.65
N TYR A 27 -5.64 20.66 31.33
CA TYR A 27 -5.04 21.93 30.87
C TYR A 27 -4.26 22.68 31.98
N ASN A 28 -4.61 22.52 33.25
CA ASN A 28 -4.08 23.38 34.32
C ASN A 28 -2.82 22.90 35.07
N LYS A 29 -2.24 21.74 34.76
CA LYS A 29 -1.03 21.22 35.49
C LYS A 29 0.25 21.07 34.64
N ARG A 30 0.24 21.49 33.37
CA ARG A 30 1.31 21.20 32.39
C ARG A 30 2.24 22.37 32.02
N ALA A 31 2.11 23.56 32.63
CA ALA A 31 2.77 24.76 32.11
C ALA A 31 4.31 24.81 32.21
N LEU A 32 4.95 24.08 33.14
CA LEU A 32 6.39 24.26 33.41
C LEU A 32 7.32 23.19 32.81
N ASN A 33 6.83 21.98 32.50
CA ASN A 33 7.63 20.89 31.90
C ASN A 33 7.42 20.73 30.38
N THR A 34 6.53 21.51 29.77
CA THR A 34 6.13 21.37 28.36
C THR A 34 7.07 22.08 27.37
N THR A 35 7.91 23.02 27.81
CA THR A 35 8.76 23.82 26.92
C THR A 35 9.90 23.03 26.26
N ARG A 36 10.46 21.99 26.90
CA ARG A 36 11.51 21.15 26.29
C ARG A 36 10.97 20.07 25.34
N TYR A 37 9.85 19.42 25.68
CA TYR A 37 9.21 18.41 24.82
C TYR A 37 8.54 19.03 23.58
N ASN A 38 8.01 20.26 23.67
CA ASN A 38 7.41 20.98 22.54
C ASN A 38 8.41 21.47 21.47
N VAL A 39 9.72 21.37 21.71
CA VAL A 39 10.77 21.82 20.78
C VAL A 39 11.48 20.65 20.08
N ALA A 40 11.44 19.44 20.64
CA ALA A 40 12.16 18.29 20.09
C ALA A 40 11.66 17.88 18.69
N TRP A 41 10.35 17.84 18.47
CA TRP A 41 9.77 17.53 17.15
C TRP A 41 10.07 18.63 16.11
N LYS A 42 10.27 19.89 16.57
CA LYS A 42 10.68 21.00 15.70
C LYS A 42 12.12 20.86 15.22
N ARG A 43 12.95 20.00 15.83
CA ARG A 43 14.32 19.71 15.39
C ARG A 43 14.38 18.62 14.33
N PHE A 44 13.42 17.69 14.32
CA PHE A 44 13.32 16.56 13.39
C PHE A 44 12.00 16.64 12.62
N ARG A 45 11.87 17.67 11.78
CA ARG A 45 10.67 17.85 10.94
C ARG A 45 10.72 17.04 9.66
N ASN A 46 11.92 16.83 9.15
CA ASN A 46 12.18 16.10 7.92
C ASN A 46 12.53 14.65 8.27
N GLU A 47 11.88 13.69 7.62
CA GLU A 47 12.19 12.28 7.74
C GLU A 47 12.29 11.68 6.32
N ILE A 48 13.35 10.91 6.07
CA ILE A 48 13.54 10.13 4.84
C ILE A 48 13.25 8.68 5.19
N HIS A 49 12.47 8.02 4.34
CA HIS A 49 12.03 6.65 4.54
C HIS A 49 12.54 5.78 3.40
N TYR A 50 13.08 4.63 3.73
CA TYR A 50 13.41 3.56 2.80
C TYR A 50 12.48 2.39 3.10
N PHE A 51 11.89 1.82 2.06
CA PHE A 51 10.94 0.72 2.14
C PHE A 51 11.54 -0.50 1.44
N ILE A 52 11.45 -1.65 2.08
CA ILE A 52 11.76 -2.94 1.48
C ILE A 52 10.80 -3.99 2.02
N GLY A 53 10.26 -4.84 1.15
CA GLY A 53 9.32 -5.84 1.61
C GLY A 53 8.58 -6.53 0.49
N ALA A 54 7.37 -6.93 0.80
CA ALA A 54 6.55 -7.85 0.03
C ALA A 54 5.28 -7.17 -0.45
N SER A 55 4.85 -7.54 -1.65
CA SER A 55 3.56 -7.20 -2.23
C SER A 55 2.68 -8.43 -2.35
N ASN A 56 1.36 -8.22 -2.37
CA ASN A 56 0.39 -9.25 -2.66
C ASN A 56 -0.81 -8.63 -3.40
N PHE A 57 -1.38 -9.34 -4.37
CA PHE A 57 -2.48 -8.88 -5.20
C PHE A 57 -3.80 -9.46 -4.72
N LEU A 58 -4.86 -8.65 -4.75
CA LEU A 58 -6.23 -9.01 -4.43
C LEU A 58 -7.11 -8.62 -5.62
N GLY A 59 -7.41 -9.58 -6.49
CA GLY A 59 -8.28 -9.37 -7.64
C GLY A 59 -8.80 -10.68 -8.18
N ASP A 60 -9.19 -10.67 -9.45
CA ASP A 60 -9.83 -11.80 -10.12
C ASP A 60 -8.88 -12.98 -10.36
N LEU A 61 -7.57 -12.75 -10.30
CA LEU A 61 -6.51 -13.75 -10.46
C LEU A 61 -5.77 -14.01 -9.14
N GLY A 62 -5.74 -15.27 -8.69
CA GLY A 62 -5.19 -15.68 -7.39
C GLY A 62 -6.08 -15.31 -6.19
N GLY A 63 -5.68 -15.73 -4.98
CA GLY A 63 -6.48 -15.55 -3.74
C GLY A 63 -7.16 -16.85 -3.27
N ALA A 64 -7.81 -16.84 -2.09
CA ALA A 64 -8.20 -18.04 -1.36
C ALA A 64 -9.00 -19.06 -2.17
N ASN A 65 -8.89 -20.31 -1.71
CA ASN A 65 -9.60 -21.52 -2.14
C ASN A 65 -11.13 -21.45 -1.93
N GLN A 66 -11.81 -20.41 -2.41
CA GLN A 66 -13.27 -20.23 -2.36
C GLN A 66 -13.76 -19.18 -3.36
N ILE A 67 -15.07 -19.19 -3.62
CA ILE A 67 -15.79 -18.21 -4.45
C ILE A 67 -15.49 -16.80 -3.91
N GLY A 68 -15.12 -15.88 -4.82
CA GLY A 68 -14.53 -14.56 -4.53
C GLY A 68 -15.12 -13.88 -3.30
N THR A 69 -14.33 -13.80 -2.23
CA THR A 69 -14.72 -13.08 -1.02
C THR A 69 -13.61 -12.08 -0.70
N ASN A 70 -13.81 -10.82 -1.09
CA ASN A 70 -12.89 -9.70 -0.86
C ASN A 70 -12.59 -9.47 0.64
N GLY A 71 -11.65 -10.26 1.21
CA GLY A 71 -11.32 -10.26 2.62
C GLY A 71 -9.86 -10.64 2.90
N LEU A 72 -9.38 -10.27 4.09
CA LEU A 72 -8.00 -10.50 4.58
C LEU A 72 -7.62 -11.99 4.76
N ARG A 73 -8.49 -12.93 4.36
CA ARG A 73 -8.32 -14.38 4.53
C ARG A 73 -7.70 -15.05 3.30
N ASP A 74 -7.36 -14.25 2.29
CA ASP A 74 -6.94 -14.67 0.94
C ASP A 74 -5.44 -14.50 0.71
N PHE A 75 -4.64 -14.83 1.74
CA PHE A 75 -3.20 -14.64 1.69
C PHE A 75 -2.51 -15.83 1.01
N ASP A 76 -2.08 -15.63 -0.24
CA ASP A 76 -1.30 -16.63 -0.99
C ASP A 76 0.21 -16.33 -0.89
N PHE A 77 0.94 -17.19 -0.17
CA PHE A 77 2.39 -17.05 0.04
C PHE A 77 3.20 -17.10 -1.27
N PRO A 78 2.94 -18.00 -2.24
CA PRO A 78 3.61 -18.00 -3.55
C PRO A 78 3.37 -16.76 -4.42
N ALA A 79 2.31 -15.98 -4.19
CA ALA A 79 2.04 -14.74 -4.90
C ALA A 79 2.86 -13.54 -4.37
N ILE A 80 3.63 -13.73 -3.29
CA ILE A 80 4.48 -12.67 -2.72
C ILE A 80 5.57 -12.27 -3.70
N ARG A 81 5.69 -10.98 -3.98
CA ARG A 81 6.77 -10.43 -4.79
C ARG A 81 7.51 -9.33 -4.03
N PRO A 82 8.82 -9.15 -4.28
CA PRO A 82 9.56 -8.08 -3.64
C PRO A 82 9.12 -6.72 -4.17
N GLY A 83 9.13 -5.74 -3.29
CA GLY A 83 8.94 -4.35 -3.60
C GLY A 83 9.79 -3.48 -2.70
N GLY A 84 10.00 -2.24 -3.11
CA GLY A 84 10.74 -1.27 -2.33
C GLY A 84 10.53 0.14 -2.83
N GLY A 85 11.05 1.10 -2.10
CA GLY A 85 10.85 2.48 -2.45
C GLY A 85 11.51 3.45 -1.51
N ILE A 86 11.26 4.72 -1.78
CA ILE A 86 11.71 5.82 -0.96
C ILE A 86 10.54 6.75 -0.65
N GLY A 87 10.63 7.47 0.45
CA GLY A 87 9.65 8.46 0.82
C GLY A 87 10.26 9.59 1.63
N TYR A 88 9.56 10.71 1.62
CA TYR A 88 9.91 11.88 2.39
C TYR A 88 8.69 12.31 3.20
N SER A 89 8.88 12.51 4.49
CA SER A 89 7.85 13.02 5.39
C SER A 89 8.25 14.35 6.01
N TYR A 90 7.28 15.25 6.07
CA TYR A 90 7.36 16.52 6.76
C TYR A 90 6.35 16.57 7.91
N LYS A 91 6.81 16.80 9.14
CA LYS A 91 5.95 16.94 10.32
C LYS A 91 5.26 18.30 10.33
N LEU A 92 3.96 18.31 10.04
CA LEU A 92 3.10 19.49 10.14
C LEU A 92 2.86 19.85 11.61
N THR A 93 2.54 18.84 12.42
CA THR A 93 2.34 18.97 13.86
C THR A 93 3.08 17.85 14.59
N GLN A 94 2.97 17.82 15.93
CA GLN A 94 3.56 16.72 16.71
C GLN A 94 2.90 15.36 16.42
N GLY A 95 1.67 15.32 15.90
CA GLY A 95 0.92 14.08 15.64
C GLY A 95 0.59 13.81 14.18
N ILE A 96 0.78 14.80 13.30
CA ILE A 96 0.43 14.72 11.88
C ILE A 96 1.66 15.03 11.05
N SER A 97 1.95 14.14 10.11
CA SER A 97 2.98 14.35 9.09
C SER A 97 2.36 14.24 7.70
N TYR A 98 2.84 15.05 6.79
CA TYR A 98 2.60 14.86 5.36
C TYR A 98 3.73 14.01 4.80
N ARG A 99 3.42 12.99 4.00
CA ARG A 99 4.37 12.02 3.45
C ARG A 99 4.15 11.84 1.96
N THR A 100 5.21 11.93 1.18
CA THR A 100 5.20 11.56 -0.24
C THR A 100 6.07 10.34 -0.44
N THR A 101 5.61 9.33 -1.19
CA THR A 101 6.35 8.09 -1.43
C THR A 101 6.39 7.75 -2.91
N ILE A 102 7.50 7.18 -3.35
CA ILE A 102 7.67 6.52 -4.64
C ILE A 102 8.05 5.07 -4.36
N ILE A 103 7.22 4.13 -4.82
CA ILE A 103 7.40 2.70 -4.57
C ILE A 103 7.40 1.99 -5.92
N ALA A 104 8.31 1.03 -6.09
CA ALA A 104 8.36 0.13 -7.22
C ALA A 104 8.30 -1.32 -6.73
N GLY A 105 7.61 -2.16 -7.48
CA GLY A 105 7.50 -3.58 -7.13
C GLY A 105 6.89 -4.38 -8.26
N TYR A 106 6.62 -5.64 -7.96
CA TYR A 106 5.89 -6.53 -8.86
C TYR A 106 4.63 -7.00 -8.17
N LEU A 107 3.58 -7.24 -8.94
CA LEU A 107 2.43 -8.04 -8.53
C LEU A 107 2.39 -9.30 -9.40
N SER A 108 1.75 -10.34 -8.88
CA SER A 108 1.49 -11.55 -9.65
C SER A 108 0.31 -12.31 -9.06
N GLY A 109 -0.37 -13.05 -9.91
CA GLY A 109 -1.39 -14.02 -9.55
C GLY A 109 -1.37 -15.18 -10.53
N ASP A 110 -1.79 -16.35 -10.06
CA ASP A 110 -1.83 -17.57 -10.85
C ASP A 110 -3.05 -18.38 -10.41
N ASP A 111 -3.96 -18.65 -11.36
CA ASP A 111 -5.16 -19.44 -11.12
C ASP A 111 -4.86 -20.91 -10.80
N LYS A 112 -3.67 -21.40 -11.16
CA LYS A 112 -3.25 -22.76 -10.80
C LYS A 112 -3.22 -22.96 -9.28
N LEU A 113 -3.06 -21.88 -8.52
CA LEU A 113 -2.95 -21.92 -7.06
C LEU A 113 -4.31 -22.01 -6.35
N THR A 114 -5.42 -21.75 -7.06
CA THR A 114 -6.77 -21.88 -6.47
C THR A 114 -7.35 -23.28 -6.63
N LYS A 115 -8.12 -23.72 -5.63
CA LYS A 115 -8.89 -24.99 -5.63
C LYS A 115 -10.28 -24.87 -6.25
N GLU A 116 -10.68 -23.68 -6.66
CA GLU A 116 -11.96 -23.45 -7.34
C GLU A 116 -11.86 -23.96 -8.79
N SER A 117 -12.81 -24.80 -9.21
CA SER A 117 -12.69 -25.58 -10.45
C SER A 117 -12.76 -24.73 -11.72
N PHE A 118 -13.57 -23.66 -11.75
CA PHE A 118 -13.70 -22.79 -12.93
C PHE A 118 -12.44 -21.93 -13.12
N ARG A 119 -11.94 -21.31 -12.05
CA ARG A 119 -10.71 -20.50 -12.05
C ARG A 119 -9.49 -21.38 -12.33
N ASN A 120 -9.38 -22.54 -11.68
CA ASN A 120 -8.28 -23.47 -11.95
C ASN A 120 -8.29 -23.94 -13.42
N ASN A 121 -9.48 -24.19 -13.98
CA ASN A 121 -9.63 -24.56 -15.39
C ASN A 121 -9.27 -23.42 -16.35
N ARG A 122 -9.55 -22.16 -15.99
CA ARG A 122 -9.15 -20.97 -16.75
C ARG A 122 -7.63 -20.83 -16.85
N ASN A 123 -6.88 -21.22 -15.80
CA ASN A 123 -5.43 -21.35 -15.80
C ASN A 123 -4.67 -20.09 -16.27
N LEU A 124 -5.23 -18.92 -15.99
CA LEU A 124 -4.58 -17.64 -16.29
C LEU A 124 -3.48 -17.36 -15.28
N ASN A 125 -2.41 -16.74 -15.76
CA ASN A 125 -1.32 -16.27 -14.94
C ASN A 125 -0.95 -14.86 -15.36
N PHE A 126 -0.52 -14.05 -14.41
CA PHE A 126 -0.05 -12.72 -14.72
C PHE A 126 1.06 -12.26 -13.79
N ARG A 127 1.84 -11.30 -14.28
CA ARG A 127 2.82 -10.54 -13.53
C ARG A 127 2.81 -9.11 -14.02
N THR A 128 2.76 -8.17 -13.09
CA THR A 128 2.66 -6.74 -13.40
C THR A 128 3.72 -5.97 -12.64
N PRO A 129 4.79 -5.45 -13.27
CA PRO A 129 5.60 -4.40 -12.67
C PRO A 129 4.75 -3.17 -12.39
N ILE A 130 4.93 -2.58 -11.21
CA ILE A 130 4.21 -1.39 -10.74
C ILE A 130 5.20 -0.36 -10.22
N ILE A 131 4.92 0.90 -10.56
CA ILE A 131 5.54 2.08 -9.95
C ILE A 131 4.43 3.01 -9.49
N GLU A 132 4.36 3.28 -8.18
CA GLU A 132 3.37 4.17 -7.58
C GLU A 132 4.01 5.41 -6.96
N SER A 133 3.34 6.55 -7.09
CA SER A 133 3.67 7.80 -6.40
C SER A 133 2.44 8.25 -5.61
N THR A 134 2.59 8.47 -4.32
CA THR A 134 1.46 8.79 -3.44
C THR A 134 1.77 9.94 -2.49
N ALA A 135 0.74 10.72 -2.19
CA ALA A 135 0.74 11.74 -1.15
C ALA A 135 -0.19 11.28 -0.02
N GLN A 136 0.33 11.28 1.21
CA GLN A 136 -0.30 10.65 2.37
C GLN A 136 -0.25 11.58 3.58
N LEU A 137 -1.30 11.52 4.40
CA LEU A 137 -1.28 12.04 5.76
C LEU A 137 -1.03 10.89 6.71
N VAL A 138 -0.08 11.07 7.61
CA VAL A 138 0.32 10.10 8.63
C VAL A 138 -0.10 10.64 10.00
N PHE A 139 -0.99 9.92 10.67
CA PHE A 139 -1.47 10.24 12.00
C PHE A 139 -0.85 9.30 13.03
N THR A 140 -0.08 9.87 13.96
CA THR A 140 0.59 9.12 15.03
C THR A 140 -0.34 8.96 16.23
N MET A 141 -0.76 7.72 16.51
CA MET A 141 -1.67 7.38 17.61
C MET A 141 -0.94 7.29 18.95
N THR A 142 -0.01 6.34 19.07
CA THR A 142 0.77 6.16 20.28
C THR A 142 2.14 6.79 20.09
N ARG A 143 2.52 7.64 21.04
CA ARG A 143 3.84 8.29 21.04
C ARG A 143 4.74 7.57 22.03
N GLU A 144 6.02 7.45 21.69
CA GLU A 144 7.06 7.12 22.65
C GLU A 144 6.93 8.04 23.87
N ARG A 145 6.56 7.44 25.01
CA ARG A 145 6.63 8.09 26.31
C ARG A 145 7.87 7.54 26.97
N GLU A 146 8.88 8.38 27.17
CA GLU A 146 10.01 8.03 28.03
C GLU A 146 9.43 7.68 29.41
N GLY A 147 9.49 6.40 29.77
CA GLY A 147 9.24 5.98 31.15
C GLY A 147 10.24 6.64 32.09
N HIS A 148 9.96 6.59 33.40
CA HIS A 148 10.87 7.15 34.40
C HIS A 148 12.29 6.60 34.21
N ARG A 149 13.25 7.47 33.92
CA ARG A 149 14.69 7.14 33.84
C ARG A 149 15.22 6.57 35.16
N TYR A 150 14.51 6.83 36.26
CA TYR A 150 14.86 6.38 37.61
C TYR A 150 13.79 5.45 38.16
N ARG A 151 14.22 4.29 38.67
CA ARG A 151 13.37 3.30 39.33
C ARG A 151 13.09 3.75 40.78
N LEU A 152 12.24 4.77 40.95
CA LEU A 152 11.77 5.21 42.26
C LEU A 152 10.85 4.13 42.86
N LYS A 153 11.19 3.61 44.03
CA LYS A 153 10.45 2.56 44.75
C LYS A 153 9.08 3.13 45.15
N GLY A 154 7.98 2.49 44.74
CA GLY A 154 6.61 2.87 45.13
C GLY A 154 5.77 3.63 44.10
N VAL A 155 6.32 4.00 42.93
CA VAL A 155 5.53 4.64 41.86
C VAL A 155 5.04 3.58 40.86
N LYS A 156 3.73 3.28 40.85
CA LYS A 156 3.08 2.49 39.79
C LYS A 156 2.96 3.34 38.52
N GLY A 157 4.09 3.55 37.83
CA GLY A 157 4.15 4.20 36.52
C GLY A 157 3.71 3.26 35.39
N TRP A 158 3.33 3.83 34.25
CA TRP A 158 2.91 3.08 33.07
C TRP A 158 4.10 2.31 32.46
N LYS A 159 3.84 1.11 31.91
CA LYS A 159 4.85 0.23 31.29
C LYS A 159 5.55 0.96 30.13
N TYR A 160 6.86 0.81 30.01
CA TYR A 160 7.67 1.39 28.93
C TYR A 160 7.22 0.83 27.57
N ILE A 161 6.55 1.65 26.74
CA ILE A 161 6.19 1.31 25.36
C ILE A 161 7.08 2.15 24.45
N ASN A 162 8.10 1.50 23.86
CA ASN A 162 9.02 2.12 22.90
C ASN A 162 8.63 1.72 21.46
N VAL A 163 7.34 1.73 21.18
CA VAL A 163 6.77 1.49 19.85
C VAL A 163 5.75 2.58 19.58
N THR A 164 5.94 3.28 18.48
CA THR A 164 5.05 4.30 17.94
C THR A 164 4.14 3.65 16.92
N SER A 165 2.84 3.63 17.15
CA SER A 165 1.86 3.23 16.12
C SER A 165 1.31 4.45 15.39
N TYR A 166 1.08 4.30 14.09
CA TYR A 166 0.48 5.32 13.25
C TYR A 166 -0.43 4.69 12.21
N ILE A 167 -1.39 5.47 11.74
CA ILE A 167 -2.18 5.16 10.54
C ILE A 167 -1.83 6.17 9.48
N PHE A 168 -2.01 5.78 8.22
CA PHE A 168 -1.82 6.68 7.10
C PHE A 168 -2.90 6.48 6.05
N GLY A 169 -3.25 7.57 5.39
CA GLY A 169 -4.24 7.59 4.33
C GLY A 169 -3.87 8.64 3.31
N GLY A 170 -4.12 8.36 2.04
CA GLY A 170 -3.71 9.24 0.95
C GLY A 170 -4.21 8.79 -0.41
N SER A 171 -3.76 9.51 -1.42
CA SER A 171 -4.07 9.22 -2.81
C SER A 171 -2.84 9.43 -3.68
N GLY A 172 -2.87 8.87 -4.87
CA GLY A 172 -1.75 8.97 -5.80
C GLY A 172 -2.09 8.43 -7.18
N GLY A 173 -1.06 8.15 -7.94
CA GLY A 173 -1.16 7.47 -9.21
C GLY A 173 -0.15 6.32 -9.27
N PHE A 174 -0.50 5.29 -10.03
CA PHE A 174 0.39 4.18 -10.31
C PHE A 174 0.44 3.92 -11.80
N TYR A 175 1.63 3.55 -12.25
CA TYR A 175 1.88 2.96 -13.55
C TYR A 175 2.01 1.45 -13.37
N PHE A 176 1.31 0.69 -14.21
CA PHE A 176 1.37 -0.77 -14.23
C PHE A 176 1.47 -1.27 -15.67
N ASN A 177 2.06 -2.45 -15.88
CA ASN A 177 2.11 -3.08 -17.20
C ASN A 177 1.88 -4.60 -17.07
N PRO A 178 0.66 -5.10 -17.31
CA PRO A 178 0.36 -6.51 -17.08
C PRO A 178 1.03 -7.39 -18.13
N GLN A 179 1.60 -8.50 -17.67
CA GLN A 179 2.29 -9.48 -18.50
C GLN A 179 1.75 -10.87 -18.22
N GLY A 180 1.56 -11.67 -19.26
CA GLY A 180 1.16 -13.08 -19.15
C GLY A 180 2.29 -13.99 -19.62
N LYS A 181 2.31 -15.21 -19.12
CA LYS A 181 3.30 -16.22 -19.46
C LYS A 181 2.75 -17.16 -20.54
N ASP A 182 3.47 -17.23 -21.65
CA ASP A 182 3.17 -18.11 -22.79
C ASP A 182 3.59 -19.57 -22.53
N ASN A 183 3.17 -20.52 -23.38
CA ASN A 183 3.55 -21.93 -23.38
C ASN A 183 5.08 -22.15 -23.32
N ASN A 184 5.84 -21.25 -23.96
CA ASN A 184 7.30 -21.26 -23.95
C ASN A 184 7.92 -20.67 -22.67
N ASN A 185 7.13 -20.45 -21.63
CA ASN A 185 7.53 -19.80 -20.37
C ASN A 185 8.02 -18.35 -20.52
N LYS A 186 7.71 -17.68 -21.64
CA LYS A 186 8.10 -16.29 -21.92
C LYS A 186 7.02 -15.31 -21.46
N TRP A 187 7.42 -14.22 -20.81
CA TRP A 187 6.52 -13.13 -20.42
C TRP A 187 6.27 -12.17 -21.59
N ASN A 188 5.00 -11.97 -21.94
CA ASN A 188 4.58 -11.04 -22.98
C ASN A 188 3.66 -9.97 -22.38
N ASN A 189 3.79 -8.72 -22.85
CA ASN A 189 2.92 -7.63 -22.40
C ASN A 189 1.50 -7.86 -22.92
N LEU A 190 0.50 -7.78 -22.05
CA LEU A 190 -0.88 -8.15 -22.39
C LEU A 190 -1.65 -7.02 -23.08
N LYS A 191 -1.43 -5.77 -22.67
CA LYS A 191 -2.08 -4.60 -23.27
C LYS A 191 -2.05 -4.54 -24.81
N PRO A 192 -0.90 -4.75 -25.51
CA PRO A 192 -0.87 -4.73 -26.98
C PRO A 192 -1.58 -5.92 -27.64
N LEU A 193 -1.71 -7.04 -26.92
CA LEU A 193 -2.36 -8.27 -27.39
C LEU A 193 -3.88 -8.18 -27.32
N SER A 194 -4.41 -7.26 -26.51
CA SER A 194 -5.84 -6.97 -26.43
C SER A 194 -6.67 -8.23 -26.14
N THR A 195 -6.30 -8.98 -25.11
CA THR A 195 -6.83 -10.32 -24.75
C THR A 195 -8.35 -10.39 -24.60
N GLU A 196 -9.01 -9.30 -24.22
CA GLU A 196 -10.48 -9.20 -24.17
C GLU A 196 -11.08 -8.51 -25.40
N GLY A 197 -10.34 -8.39 -26.50
CA GLY A 197 -10.79 -7.66 -27.67
C GLY A 197 -10.84 -6.14 -27.47
N GLN A 198 -10.02 -5.58 -26.57
CA GLN A 198 -9.99 -4.12 -26.37
C GLN A 198 -9.56 -3.41 -27.68
N GLY A 199 -10.41 -2.50 -28.18
CA GLY A 199 -10.19 -1.78 -29.43
C GLY A 199 -10.75 -2.46 -30.69
N PHE A 200 -11.23 -3.71 -30.60
CA PHE A 200 -11.88 -4.41 -31.73
C PHE A 200 -13.37 -4.09 -31.85
N VAL A 201 -14.04 -3.86 -30.71
CA VAL A 201 -15.45 -3.50 -30.66
C VAL A 201 -15.57 -2.15 -29.94
N ALA A 202 -16.43 -1.27 -30.44
CA ALA A 202 -16.62 0.07 -29.87
C ALA A 202 -16.96 0.06 -28.36
N THR A 203 -17.60 -1.00 -27.89
CA THR A 203 -17.96 -1.23 -26.48
C THR A 203 -16.75 -1.56 -25.59
N ARG A 204 -15.67 -2.15 -26.14
CA ARG A 204 -14.49 -2.60 -25.39
C ARG A 204 -13.31 -1.66 -25.66
N LYS A 205 -13.08 -0.70 -24.76
CA LYS A 205 -12.02 0.30 -24.93
C LYS A 205 -10.69 -0.18 -24.32
N PRO A 206 -9.53 0.14 -24.93
CA PRO A 206 -8.24 -0.10 -24.31
C PRO A 206 -8.10 0.65 -22.98
N TYR A 207 -7.63 -0.04 -21.95
CA TYR A 207 -7.37 0.57 -20.64
C TYR A 207 -6.08 1.41 -20.67
N ALA A 208 -6.00 2.37 -19.75
CA ALA A 208 -4.79 3.17 -19.53
C ALA A 208 -3.88 2.51 -18.50
N LEU A 209 -2.56 2.58 -18.73
CA LEU A 209 -1.53 2.02 -17.85
C LEU A 209 -1.22 2.90 -16.64
N PHE A 210 -1.64 4.17 -16.68
CA PHE A 210 -1.54 5.08 -15.55
C PHE A 210 -2.93 5.31 -14.97
N GLN A 211 -3.11 5.03 -13.69
CA GLN A 211 -4.40 5.10 -13.01
C GLN A 211 -4.26 5.74 -11.64
N PRO A 212 -5.32 6.41 -11.14
CA PRO A 212 -5.35 6.89 -9.76
C PRO A 212 -5.47 5.72 -8.78
N LEU A 213 -5.01 5.93 -7.55
CA LEU A 213 -5.18 5.00 -6.44
C LEU A 213 -5.44 5.72 -5.12
N ILE A 214 -6.08 5.00 -4.19
CA ILE A 214 -6.20 5.41 -2.79
C ILE A 214 -5.40 4.43 -1.95
N VAL A 215 -4.60 4.96 -1.02
CA VAL A 215 -3.81 4.16 -0.08
C VAL A 215 -4.30 4.39 1.34
N ILE A 216 -4.49 3.30 2.08
CA ILE A 216 -4.81 3.32 3.50
C ILE A 216 -3.98 2.24 4.19
N GLY A 217 -3.40 2.56 5.34
CA GLY A 217 -2.58 1.61 6.05
C GLY A 217 -2.29 1.99 7.49
N LEU A 218 -1.53 1.12 8.13
CA LEU A 218 -1.08 1.25 9.50
C LEU A 218 0.38 0.84 9.59
N GLY A 219 1.08 1.42 10.54
CA GLY A 219 2.49 1.13 10.76
C GLY A 219 2.87 1.22 12.22
N PHE A 220 3.94 0.49 12.53
CA PHE A 220 4.61 0.50 13.81
C PHE A 220 6.05 0.90 13.59
N ARG A 221 6.57 1.79 14.43
CA ARG A 221 7.96 2.26 14.36
C ARG A 221 8.59 2.26 15.73
N ARG A 222 9.85 1.90 15.80
CA ARG A 222 10.70 1.98 16.99
C ARG A 222 11.96 2.76 16.65
N ASN A 223 12.26 3.79 17.44
CA ASN A 223 13.52 4.51 17.33
C ASN A 223 14.67 3.64 17.85
N ILE A 224 15.72 3.49 17.03
CA ILE A 224 16.96 2.80 17.40
C ILE A 224 17.95 3.82 17.94
N SER A 225 18.06 4.97 17.26
CA SER A 225 18.82 6.13 17.70
C SER A 225 17.98 7.39 17.57
N ARG A 226 18.60 8.55 17.86
CA ARG A 226 17.94 9.85 17.68
C ARG A 226 17.65 10.10 16.19
N GLU A 227 18.51 9.62 15.32
CA GLU A 227 18.51 9.79 13.87
C GLU A 227 17.82 8.63 13.15
N PHE A 228 17.93 7.39 13.63
CA PHE A 228 17.41 6.21 12.93
C PHE A 228 16.22 5.56 13.65
N ALA A 229 15.28 5.08 12.86
CA ALA A 229 14.17 4.26 13.33
C ALA A 229 13.89 3.10 12.36
N ILE A 230 13.48 1.97 12.89
CA ILE A 230 12.97 0.84 12.08
C ILE A 230 11.48 0.71 12.33
N GLY A 231 10.75 0.29 11.31
CA GLY A 231 9.32 0.07 11.40
C GLY A 231 8.83 -1.03 10.49
N LEU A 232 7.56 -1.38 10.69
CA LEU A 232 6.79 -2.28 9.86
C LEU A 232 5.54 -1.50 9.41
N GLU A 233 5.31 -1.45 8.10
CA GLU A 233 4.15 -0.81 7.49
C GLU A 233 3.34 -1.82 6.71
N TYR A 234 2.02 -1.81 6.93
CA TYR A 234 1.06 -2.54 6.12
C TYR A 234 0.12 -1.52 5.47
N GLY A 235 -0.02 -1.58 4.15
CA GLY A 235 -0.90 -0.66 3.43
C GLY A 235 -1.61 -1.31 2.27
N MET A 236 -2.92 -1.09 2.20
CA MET A 236 -3.78 -1.48 1.09
C MET A 236 -3.88 -0.33 0.09
N ARG A 237 -3.83 -0.67 -1.20
CA ARG A 237 -4.08 0.22 -2.32
C ARG A 237 -5.34 -0.22 -3.00
N LYS A 238 -6.34 0.65 -2.98
CA LYS A 238 -7.56 0.48 -3.75
C LYS A 238 -7.39 1.16 -5.08
N THR A 239 -7.59 0.42 -6.16
CA THR A 239 -7.56 0.97 -7.52
C THR A 239 -8.98 1.28 -8.00
N PHE A 240 -9.07 1.97 -9.14
CA PHE A 240 -10.33 2.27 -9.83
C PHE A 240 -10.43 1.53 -11.17
N THR A 241 -9.56 0.54 -11.38
CA THR A 241 -9.48 -0.26 -12.59
C THR A 241 -9.59 -1.72 -12.23
N ASP A 242 -9.92 -2.52 -13.22
CA ASP A 242 -10.11 -3.96 -13.13
C ASP A 242 -9.19 -4.66 -14.14
N TYR A 243 -8.04 -4.03 -14.40
CA TYR A 243 -7.16 -4.41 -15.49
C TYR A 243 -5.72 -4.51 -15.00
N VAL A 244 -5.49 -4.50 -13.68
CA VAL A 244 -4.14 -4.67 -13.11
C VAL A 244 -3.57 -6.04 -13.46
N ASP A 245 -4.45 -7.02 -13.64
CA ASP A 245 -4.18 -8.39 -14.06
C ASP A 245 -4.65 -8.71 -15.50
N ASP A 246 -5.16 -7.70 -16.22
CA ASP A 246 -5.70 -7.80 -17.59
C ASP A 246 -7.01 -8.61 -17.72
N VAL A 247 -7.78 -8.77 -16.65
CA VAL A 247 -9.05 -9.52 -16.62
C VAL A 247 -10.18 -8.70 -16.01
N SER A 248 -11.27 -8.47 -16.76
CA SER A 248 -12.43 -7.70 -16.24
C SER A 248 -13.79 -8.18 -16.76
N LEU A 249 -13.89 -8.46 -18.06
CA LEU A 249 -15.18 -8.64 -18.73
C LEU A 249 -15.44 -10.11 -19.05
N THR A 250 -15.58 -10.40 -20.33
CA THR A 250 -16.00 -11.67 -20.89
C THR A 250 -15.03 -12.06 -21.99
N TYR A 251 -14.90 -13.35 -22.23
CA TYR A 251 -14.10 -13.87 -23.33
C TYR A 251 -14.49 -13.23 -24.66
N PHE A 252 -13.49 -12.85 -25.44
CA PHE A 252 -13.66 -12.40 -26.82
C PHE A 252 -13.58 -13.60 -27.77
N ASP A 253 -13.99 -13.43 -29.03
CA ASP A 253 -13.81 -14.47 -30.03
C ASP A 253 -12.31 -14.70 -30.30
N ASN A 254 -11.84 -15.89 -29.92
CA ASN A 254 -10.44 -16.24 -29.95
C ASN A 254 -9.90 -16.40 -31.39
N ALA A 255 -10.75 -16.81 -32.33
CA ALA A 255 -10.37 -16.97 -33.73
C ALA A 255 -10.09 -15.61 -34.39
N THR A 256 -10.94 -14.61 -34.13
CA THR A 256 -10.73 -13.23 -34.58
C THR A 256 -9.49 -12.61 -33.93
N LEU A 257 -9.26 -12.87 -32.64
CA LEU A 257 -8.09 -12.36 -31.93
C LEU A 257 -6.78 -12.94 -32.48
N THR A 258 -6.74 -14.26 -32.69
CA THR A 258 -5.59 -14.96 -33.25
C THR A 258 -5.26 -14.46 -34.65
N SER A 259 -6.28 -14.29 -35.50
CA SER A 259 -6.10 -13.82 -36.88
C SER A 259 -5.59 -12.38 -36.97
N SER A 260 -5.88 -11.54 -35.97
CA SER A 260 -5.55 -10.10 -35.99
C SER A 260 -4.30 -9.74 -35.18
N LYS A 261 -4.00 -10.46 -34.11
CA LYS A 261 -2.90 -10.19 -33.17
C LYS A 261 -1.87 -11.31 -33.07
N GLY A 262 -2.13 -12.46 -33.69
CA GLY A 262 -1.28 -13.65 -33.73
C GLY A 262 -1.61 -14.68 -32.65
N ASP A 263 -1.04 -15.87 -32.80
CA ASP A 263 -1.31 -17.06 -31.97
C ASP A 263 -1.05 -16.82 -30.48
N ILE A 264 -0.05 -16.01 -30.14
CA ILE A 264 0.28 -15.66 -28.75
C ILE A 264 -0.87 -14.90 -28.08
N ALA A 265 -1.55 -14.00 -28.81
CA ALA A 265 -2.67 -13.25 -28.28
C ALA A 265 -3.84 -14.18 -27.97
N GLY A 266 -4.11 -15.14 -28.85
CA GLY A 266 -5.18 -16.10 -28.64
C GLY A 266 -4.91 -17.06 -27.48
N TYR A 267 -3.67 -17.54 -27.36
CA TYR A 267 -3.27 -18.38 -26.23
C TYR A 267 -3.37 -17.64 -24.88
N LEU A 268 -2.90 -16.39 -24.81
CA LEU A 268 -2.94 -15.62 -23.56
C LEU A 268 -4.34 -15.08 -23.22
N ALA A 269 -5.23 -14.98 -24.21
CA ALA A 269 -6.63 -14.67 -23.97
C ALA A 269 -7.35 -15.81 -23.27
N ASP A 270 -7.07 -17.05 -23.68
CA ASP A 270 -7.66 -18.27 -23.14
C ASP A 270 -6.68 -19.45 -23.07
N PRO A 271 -5.93 -19.60 -21.96
CA PRO A 271 -5.04 -20.74 -21.72
C PRO A 271 -5.73 -21.90 -20.97
N SER A 272 -7.06 -22.03 -21.12
CA SER A 272 -7.85 -22.97 -20.33
C SER A 272 -7.47 -24.43 -20.54
N LEU A 273 -7.62 -25.24 -19.50
CA LEU A 273 -7.29 -26.66 -19.48
C LEU A 273 -8.37 -27.53 -20.16
N HIS A 274 -9.54 -26.96 -20.47
CA HIS A 274 -10.69 -27.65 -21.04
C HIS A 274 -11.10 -28.91 -20.26
N ASN A 275 -11.01 -28.84 -18.92
CA ASN A 275 -11.37 -29.95 -18.06
C ASN A 275 -12.90 -30.10 -17.99
N PRO A 276 -13.47 -31.32 -18.14
CA PRO A 276 -14.91 -31.55 -18.16
C PRO A 276 -15.69 -31.04 -16.93
N GLY A 277 -15.01 -30.90 -15.78
CA GLY A 277 -15.60 -30.39 -14.53
C GLY A 277 -15.45 -28.88 -14.31
N GLY A 278 -14.73 -28.15 -15.19
CA GLY A 278 -14.40 -26.74 -15.04
C GLY A 278 -15.15 -25.79 -15.99
N GLY A 279 -16.09 -26.30 -16.78
CA GLY A 279 -16.84 -25.54 -17.77
C GLY A 279 -16.03 -25.18 -19.03
N ASP A 280 -16.73 -24.87 -20.12
CA ASP A 280 -16.12 -24.35 -21.34
C ASP A 280 -15.82 -22.84 -21.19
N THR A 281 -14.88 -22.33 -21.98
CA THR A 281 -14.52 -20.90 -22.10
C THR A 281 -14.91 -20.37 -23.49
N ASN A 282 -16.21 -20.20 -23.70
CA ASN A 282 -16.77 -19.72 -24.95
C ASN A 282 -16.84 -18.18 -25.01
N PRO A 283 -16.83 -17.58 -26.22
CA PRO A 283 -17.01 -16.14 -26.39
C PRO A 283 -18.27 -15.63 -25.69
N GLY A 284 -18.14 -14.53 -24.93
CA GLY A 284 -19.23 -13.94 -24.15
C GLY A 284 -19.45 -14.55 -22.77
N GLN A 285 -18.79 -15.65 -22.42
CA GLN A 285 -18.78 -16.15 -21.04
C GLN A 285 -17.88 -15.30 -20.14
N GLN A 286 -18.14 -15.38 -18.84
CA GLN A 286 -17.45 -14.58 -17.82
C GLN A 286 -15.95 -14.89 -17.80
N ARG A 287 -15.12 -13.86 -17.98
CA ARG A 287 -13.66 -13.95 -17.84
C ARG A 287 -13.21 -13.29 -16.54
N GLY A 288 -13.78 -12.15 -16.17
CA GLY A 288 -13.56 -11.44 -14.90
C GLY A 288 -14.87 -10.99 -14.26
N ASP A 289 -14.80 -10.21 -13.19
CA ASP A 289 -15.94 -9.61 -12.51
C ASP A 289 -15.91 -8.08 -12.53
N LEU A 290 -16.65 -7.50 -13.48
CA LEU A 290 -16.81 -6.06 -13.62
C LEU A 290 -17.29 -5.33 -12.34
N SER A 291 -17.97 -6.03 -11.44
CA SER A 291 -18.61 -5.43 -10.25
C SER A 291 -17.61 -5.07 -9.15
N ASP A 292 -16.52 -5.82 -9.04
CA ASP A 292 -15.44 -5.56 -8.11
C ASP A 292 -14.27 -4.88 -8.84
N LYS A 293 -13.32 -4.31 -8.09
CA LYS A 293 -12.18 -3.58 -8.65
C LYS A 293 -10.93 -4.07 -7.97
N ASP A 294 -9.86 -4.13 -8.73
CA ASP A 294 -8.58 -4.62 -8.25
C ASP A 294 -8.07 -3.84 -7.03
N ALA A 295 -7.49 -4.58 -6.10
CA ALA A 295 -6.75 -4.04 -4.99
C ALA A 295 -5.41 -4.77 -4.85
N TYR A 296 -4.46 -4.12 -4.20
CA TYR A 296 -3.22 -4.79 -3.83
C TYR A 296 -2.71 -4.25 -2.50
N MET A 297 -1.81 -4.97 -1.88
CA MET A 297 -1.24 -4.60 -0.59
C MET A 297 0.28 -4.70 -0.62
N PHE A 298 0.90 -3.88 0.22
CA PHE A 298 2.31 -4.02 0.55
C PHE A 298 2.49 -4.17 2.05
N MET A 299 3.44 -5.01 2.42
CA MET A 299 4.02 -5.09 3.75
C MET A 299 5.50 -4.73 3.65
N PHE A 300 5.91 -3.64 4.29
CA PHE A 300 7.27 -3.11 4.23
C PHE A 300 7.93 -3.10 5.60
N LEU A 301 9.18 -3.55 5.64
CA LEU A 301 10.14 -3.08 6.64
C LEU A 301 10.59 -1.68 6.23
N THR A 302 10.57 -0.75 7.16
CA THR A 302 10.92 0.65 6.91
C THR A 302 12.15 1.04 7.69
N LEU A 303 13.13 1.65 7.04
CA LEU A 303 14.21 2.36 7.71
C LEU A 303 13.95 3.86 7.57
N THR A 304 13.83 4.57 8.68
CA THR A 304 13.62 6.02 8.71
C THR A 304 14.88 6.72 9.19
N TYR A 305 15.36 7.67 8.41
CA TYR A 305 16.43 8.60 8.77
C TYR A 305 15.84 9.98 9.06
N LYS A 306 16.19 10.53 10.22
CA LYS A 306 15.71 11.81 10.75
C LYS A 306 16.89 12.79 10.83
N PRO A 307 17.21 13.51 9.74
CA PRO A 307 18.24 14.53 9.80
C PRO A 307 17.85 15.61 10.80
N ASN A 308 18.85 16.10 11.53
CA ASN A 308 18.65 17.27 12.37
C ASN A 308 18.46 18.49 11.46
N ASN A 309 17.52 19.38 11.77
CA ASN A 309 17.22 20.56 10.94
C ASN A 309 18.41 21.52 10.77
N ARG A 310 19.48 21.39 11.57
CA ARG A 310 20.73 22.15 11.37
C ARG A 310 21.60 21.59 10.24
N ASP A 311 21.43 20.32 9.92
CA ASP A 311 22.23 19.59 8.93
C ASP A 311 21.48 19.46 7.59
N PHE A 312 20.17 19.72 7.58
CA PHE A 312 19.33 19.72 6.37
C PHE A 312 19.49 21.04 5.59
N VAL A 313 20.69 21.27 5.05
CA VAL A 313 20.92 22.24 3.98
C VAL A 313 20.84 21.48 2.67
N MET A 314 19.65 21.47 2.05
CA MET A 314 19.54 21.07 0.63
C MET A 314 20.49 21.96 -0.17
N TRP A 315 21.31 21.35 -1.02
CA TRP A 315 22.15 22.05 -1.98
C TRP A 315 21.29 22.99 -2.82
N GLY A 316 21.40 24.30 -2.56
CA GLY A 316 20.73 25.35 -3.31
C GLY A 316 19.96 26.34 -2.44
N PHE A 317 20.57 27.51 -2.26
CA PHE A 317 19.97 28.77 -1.78
C PHE A 317 19.46 28.83 -0.32
N GLY A 318 20.34 29.29 0.57
CA GLY A 318 19.92 29.84 1.87
C GLY A 318 21.09 30.13 2.81
N ARG A 319 21.74 31.30 2.67
CA ARG A 319 22.61 31.85 3.72
C ARG A 319 21.78 32.05 5.00
N GLY A 320 22.04 31.24 6.03
CA GLY A 320 21.27 31.24 7.29
C GLY A 320 22.15 31.30 8.55
N LYS A 321 22.69 32.50 8.81
CA LYS A 321 23.25 33.08 10.05
C LYS A 321 23.51 32.15 11.26
N ASN A 322 24.80 32.04 11.62
CA ASN A 322 25.28 31.65 12.95
C ASN A 322 24.69 32.56 14.04
N THR A 323 23.70 32.07 14.80
CA THR A 323 23.37 32.65 16.10
C THR A 323 24.10 31.89 17.20
N ASN A 324 25.22 32.47 17.64
CA ASN A 324 25.98 32.09 18.81
C ASN A 324 25.15 32.30 20.10
N TYR A 325 24.62 31.23 20.68
CA TYR A 325 24.17 31.25 22.08
C TYR A 325 25.33 30.84 22.97
N ARG A 326 26.27 31.77 23.20
CA ARG A 326 27.35 31.60 24.16
C ARG A 326 27.48 32.88 25.00
N ARG A 327 26.57 33.03 25.96
CA ARG A 327 26.68 33.93 27.11
C ARG A 327 25.43 33.74 27.96
N TYR A 328 25.54 33.01 29.07
CA TYR A 328 24.87 33.21 30.35
C TYR A 328 25.36 32.10 31.29
N PHE A 329 26.63 32.19 31.66
CA PHE A 329 27.21 31.64 32.88
C PHE A 329 28.44 32.51 33.19
N ARG A 330 28.24 33.49 34.07
CA ARG A 330 29.25 34.04 34.95
C ARG A 330 28.58 34.22 36.29
#